data_AF-A0A329CVH9-F1
#
_entry.id   AF-A0A329CVH9-F1
#
_cell.length_a   1.000
_cell.length_b   1.000
_cell.length_c   1.000
_cell.angle_alpha   90.00
_cell.angle_beta   90.00
_cell.angle_gamma   90.00
#
_symmetry.space_group_name_H-M   'P 1'
#
loop_
_entity.id
_entity.type
_entity.pdbx_description
1 polymer ?
#
loop_
_entity_poly.entity_id
_entity_poly.type
_entity_poly.pdbx_seq_one_letter_code
_entity_poly.pdbx_strand_id
1 'polypeptide(L)'
;MQASGKNVKRIYVAVTIFIVFGVVLNLTGVKILLFLIEYRLAVVRLIAFVFVIVIVFSIVKSKTGWKGKLSIAIFLMFGVYACVCFFNFVLPTQYTRCDLYSQRLNGGVKILNGKIYKISLCGTGGDDMQSGDSIRLQVFSDAGVLLASRHFLVNWNENSPNSLEYGPDRITYYDNNGRVFEKHLFMPPTALDWMRARIPLLD
;
A
#
# COMPACT_ATOMS: atom_id res chain seq x y z
N MET A 1 55.90 33.41 -13.25
CA MET A 1 55.19 32.23 -12.70
C MET A 1 53.73 32.60 -12.40
N GLN A 2 52.79 32.38 -13.32
CA GLN A 2 51.35 32.63 -13.04
C GLN A 2 50.48 31.78 -13.99
N ALA A 3 50.61 30.45 -13.91
CA ALA A 3 49.82 29.52 -14.70
C ALA A 3 49.06 28.46 -13.87
N SER A 4 48.96 28.64 -12.54
CA SER A 4 48.39 27.62 -11.64
C SER A 4 46.98 27.95 -11.11
N GLY A 5 46.61 29.23 -10.95
CA GLY A 5 45.33 29.61 -10.31
C GLY A 5 44.07 29.41 -11.16
N LYS A 6 44.19 29.42 -12.50
CA LYS A 6 43.02 29.35 -13.41
C LYS A 6 42.42 27.94 -13.49
N ASN A 7 43.26 26.92 -13.38
CA ASN A 7 42.82 25.52 -13.41
C ASN A 7 42.21 25.10 -12.06
N VAL A 8 42.76 25.57 -10.94
CA VAL A 8 42.19 25.32 -9.60
C VAL A 8 40.81 25.93 -9.45
N LYS A 9 40.59 27.17 -9.92
CA LYS A 9 39.24 27.79 -9.92
C LYS A 9 38.23 27.02 -10.78
N ARG A 10 38.64 26.50 -11.94
CA ARG A 10 37.75 25.68 -12.80
C ARG A 10 37.38 24.35 -12.15
N ILE A 11 38.33 23.68 -11.50
CA ILE A 11 38.08 22.42 -10.79
C ILE A 11 37.15 22.67 -9.61
N TYR A 12 37.39 23.73 -8.82
CA TYR A 12 36.54 24.06 -7.68
C TYR A 12 35.09 24.31 -8.13
N VAL A 13 34.88 25.14 -9.16
CA VAL A 13 33.54 25.41 -9.72
C VAL A 13 32.88 24.15 -10.25
N ALA A 14 33.60 23.28 -10.95
CA ALA A 14 33.05 22.02 -11.46
C ALA A 14 32.61 21.08 -10.33
N VAL A 15 33.42 20.97 -9.27
CA VAL A 15 33.10 20.15 -8.10
C VAL A 15 31.90 20.72 -7.34
N THR A 16 31.79 22.04 -7.16
CA THR A 16 30.62 22.65 -6.52
C THR A 16 29.35 22.45 -7.35
N ILE A 17 29.42 22.57 -8.67
CA ILE A 17 28.29 22.28 -9.56
C ILE A 17 27.87 20.81 -9.44
N PHE A 18 28.83 19.88 -9.39
CA PHE A 18 28.53 18.44 -9.28
C PHE A 18 27.90 18.09 -7.94
N ILE A 19 28.37 18.70 -6.84
CA ILE A 19 27.79 18.52 -5.50
C ILE A 19 26.38 19.13 -5.45
N VAL A 20 26.18 20.34 -5.97
CA VAL A 20 24.86 20.97 -6.03
C VAL A 20 23.91 20.16 -6.91
N PHE A 21 24.35 19.67 -8.06
CA PHE A 21 23.55 18.84 -8.96
C PHE A 21 23.21 17.49 -8.33
N GLY A 22 24.15 16.86 -7.62
CA GLY A 22 23.93 15.63 -6.85
C GLY A 22 22.94 15.81 -5.70
N VAL A 23 23.01 16.93 -4.97
CA VAL A 23 22.09 17.27 -3.87
C VAL A 23 20.69 17.61 -4.40
N VAL A 24 20.59 18.34 -5.52
CA VAL A 24 19.32 18.66 -6.19
C VAL A 24 18.65 17.41 -6.76
N LEU A 25 19.42 16.49 -7.37
CA LEU A 25 18.91 15.19 -7.84
C LEU A 25 18.43 14.30 -6.68
N ASN A 26 19.12 14.31 -5.53
CA ASN A 26 18.69 13.57 -4.34
C ASN A 26 17.38 14.12 -3.75
N LEU A 27 17.24 15.45 -3.69
CA LEU A 27 16.03 16.13 -3.19
C LEU A 27 14.84 16.03 -4.15
N THR A 28 15.08 15.98 -5.47
CA THR A 28 14.02 15.84 -6.48
C THR A 28 13.58 14.39 -6.67
N GLY A 29 14.47 13.41 -6.51
CA GLY A 29 14.11 11.98 -6.56
C GLY A 29 13.08 11.58 -5.50
N VAL A 30 13.24 12.08 -4.27
CA VAL A 30 12.28 11.85 -3.17
C VAL A 30 10.94 12.54 -3.43
N LYS A 31 10.95 13.76 -3.99
CA LYS A 31 9.73 14.47 -4.38
C LYS A 31 9.00 13.81 -5.55
N ILE A 32 9.71 13.24 -6.52
CA ILE A 32 9.13 12.51 -7.65
C ILE A 32 8.48 11.21 -7.16
N LEU A 33 9.06 10.54 -6.17
CA LEU A 33 8.49 9.33 -5.58
C LEU A 33 7.21 9.64 -4.77
N LEU A 34 7.22 10.70 -3.96
CA LEU A 34 6.02 11.20 -3.28
C LEU A 34 4.96 11.66 -4.29
N PHE A 35 5.37 12.31 -5.38
CA PHE A 35 4.49 12.69 -6.48
C PHE A 35 3.87 11.46 -7.14
N LEU A 36 4.58 10.35 -7.30
CA LEU A 36 4.02 9.13 -7.90
C LEU A 36 2.95 8.44 -7.02
N ILE A 37 3.10 8.50 -5.70
CA ILE A 37 2.12 7.96 -4.74
C ILE A 37 0.89 8.88 -4.65
N GLU A 38 1.11 10.20 -4.51
CA GLU A 38 0.06 11.23 -4.60
C GLU A 38 -0.65 11.18 -5.97
N TYR A 39 0.08 10.92 -7.06
CA TYR A 39 -0.45 10.85 -8.42
C TYR A 39 -1.43 9.68 -8.58
N ARG A 40 -1.17 8.50 -8.00
CA ARG A 40 -2.15 7.40 -8.06
C ARG A 40 -3.44 7.76 -7.34
N LEU A 41 -3.36 8.34 -6.15
CA LEU A 41 -4.53 8.76 -5.38
C LEU A 41 -5.27 9.92 -6.06
N ALA A 42 -4.53 10.88 -6.64
CA ALA A 42 -5.07 11.99 -7.40
C ALA A 42 -5.75 11.53 -8.70
N VAL A 43 -5.17 10.55 -9.40
CA VAL A 43 -5.79 9.94 -10.60
C VAL A 43 -7.07 9.19 -10.22
N VAL A 44 -7.09 8.42 -9.13
CA VAL A 44 -8.32 7.76 -8.65
C VAL A 44 -9.38 8.79 -8.26
N ARG A 45 -9.00 9.87 -7.56
CA ARG A 45 -9.92 10.97 -7.20
C ARG A 45 -10.46 11.71 -8.42
N LEU A 46 -9.61 11.96 -9.43
CA LEU A 46 -10.00 12.62 -10.67
C LEU A 46 -10.93 11.74 -11.50
N ILE A 47 -10.64 10.44 -11.60
CA ILE A 47 -11.53 9.47 -12.24
C ILE A 47 -12.88 9.44 -11.51
N ALA A 48 -12.89 9.32 -10.18
CA ALA A 48 -14.12 9.33 -9.39
C ALA A 48 -14.92 10.63 -9.60
N PHE A 49 -14.25 11.79 -9.62
CA PHE A 49 -14.87 13.09 -9.84
C PHE A 49 -15.51 13.20 -11.23
N VAL A 50 -14.81 12.78 -12.29
CA VAL A 50 -15.35 12.73 -13.65
C VAL A 50 -16.56 11.79 -13.71
N PHE A 51 -16.51 10.63 -13.05
CA PHE A 51 -17.64 9.71 -12.99
C PHE A 51 -18.86 10.29 -12.28
N VAL A 52 -18.68 11.02 -11.17
CA VAL A 52 -19.78 11.72 -10.48
C VAL A 52 -20.43 12.76 -11.41
N ILE A 53 -19.62 13.53 -12.15
CA ILE A 53 -20.14 14.49 -13.13
C ILE A 53 -20.95 13.77 -14.21
N VAL A 54 -20.44 12.66 -14.75
CA VAL A 54 -21.15 11.85 -15.75
C VAL A 54 -22.45 11.27 -15.20
N ILE A 55 -22.48 10.81 -13.94
CA ILE A 55 -23.68 10.31 -13.27
C ILE A 55 -24.73 11.42 -13.15
N VAL A 56 -24.35 12.57 -12.59
CA VAL A 56 -25.26 13.71 -12.40
C VAL A 56 -25.79 14.20 -13.75
N PHE A 57 -24.91 14.35 -14.74
CA PHE A 57 -25.30 14.77 -16.08
C PHE A 57 -26.26 13.76 -16.74
N SER A 58 -26.00 12.46 -16.61
CA SER A 58 -26.85 11.41 -17.16
C SER A 58 -28.22 11.35 -16.48
N ILE A 59 -28.28 11.58 -15.17
CA ILE A 59 -29.54 11.62 -14.40
C ILE A 59 -30.38 12.86 -14.74
N VAL A 60 -29.73 14.03 -14.87
CA VAL A 60 -30.40 15.31 -15.20
C VAL A 60 -30.92 15.30 -16.64
N LYS A 61 -30.13 14.79 -17.59
CA LYS A 61 -30.52 14.70 -19.01
C LYS A 61 -31.56 13.61 -19.27
N SER A 62 -31.65 12.60 -18.39
CA SER A 62 -32.59 11.49 -18.55
C SER A 62 -34.04 11.93 -18.31
N LYS A 63 -34.85 11.87 -19.38
CA LYS A 63 -36.32 12.03 -19.33
C LYS A 63 -37.05 10.80 -18.76
N THR A 64 -36.30 9.82 -18.27
CA THR A 64 -36.85 8.55 -17.79
C THR A 64 -37.44 8.72 -16.40
N GLY A 65 -38.52 7.98 -16.10
CA GLY A 65 -39.12 7.94 -14.77
C GLY A 65 -38.14 7.46 -13.69
N TRP A 66 -38.52 7.60 -12.41
CA TRP A 66 -37.65 7.33 -11.26
C TRP A 66 -36.97 5.95 -11.29
N LYS A 67 -37.68 4.91 -11.77
CA LYS A 67 -37.12 3.55 -11.96
C LYS A 67 -35.95 3.51 -12.95
N GLY A 68 -36.02 4.27 -14.04
CA GLY A 68 -34.93 4.36 -15.02
C GLY A 68 -33.73 5.15 -14.51
N LYS A 69 -33.96 6.21 -13.72
CA LYS A 69 -32.88 6.94 -13.04
C LYS A 69 -32.14 6.06 -12.03
N LEU A 70 -32.88 5.23 -11.27
CA LEU A 70 -32.30 4.25 -10.36
C LEU A 70 -31.45 3.20 -11.10
N SER A 71 -31.96 2.67 -12.21
CA SER A 71 -31.23 1.69 -13.03
C SER A 71 -29.91 2.25 -13.58
N ILE A 72 -29.91 3.50 -14.06
CA ILE A 72 -28.70 4.18 -14.56
C ILE A 72 -27.67 4.35 -13.43
N ALA A 73 -28.13 4.76 -12.24
CA ALA A 73 -27.25 4.93 -11.08
C ALA A 73 -26.59 3.61 -10.64
N ILE A 74 -27.36 2.51 -10.60
CA ILE A 74 -26.83 1.18 -10.28
C ILE A 74 -25.79 0.75 -11.31
N PHE A 75 -26.10 0.88 -12.61
CA PHE A 75 -25.19 0.47 -13.68
C PHE A 75 -23.87 1.24 -13.65
N LEU A 76 -23.94 2.55 -13.38
CA LEU A 76 -22.74 3.39 -13.22
C LEU A 76 -21.93 3.04 -11.97
N MET A 77 -22.58 2.70 -10.86
CA MET A 77 -21.90 2.23 -9.64
C MET A 77 -21.11 0.95 -9.92
N PHE A 78 -21.73 -0.03 -10.60
CA PHE A 78 -21.04 -1.25 -11.04
C PHE A 78 -19.90 -0.95 -12.01
N GLY A 79 -20.08 0.01 -12.93
CA GLY A 79 -19.03 0.46 -13.84
C GLY A 79 -17.81 1.02 -13.12
N VAL A 80 -18.02 1.89 -12.12
CA VAL A 80 -16.92 2.43 -11.29
C VAL A 80 -16.21 1.32 -10.53
N TYR A 81 -16.95 0.40 -9.91
CA TYR A 81 -16.37 -0.74 -9.21
C TYR A 81 -15.50 -1.59 -10.15
N ALA A 82 -16.00 -1.90 -11.35
CA ALA A 82 -15.26 -2.62 -12.37
C ALA A 82 -13.98 -1.90 -12.81
N CYS A 83 -14.03 -0.57 -12.99
CA CYS A 83 -12.84 0.23 -13.29
C CYS A 83 -11.79 0.20 -12.18
N VAL A 84 -12.21 0.29 -10.91
CA VAL A 84 -11.30 0.20 -9.76
C VAL A 84 -10.66 -1.19 -9.69
N CYS A 85 -11.45 -2.26 -9.87
CA CYS A 85 -10.93 -3.63 -9.97
C CYS A 85 -9.90 -3.76 -11.10
N PHE A 86 -10.22 -3.24 -12.29
CA PHE A 86 -9.33 -3.28 -13.45
C PHE A 86 -8.03 -2.51 -13.21
N PHE A 87 -8.10 -1.32 -12.60
CA PHE A 87 -6.91 -0.55 -12.27
C PHE A 87 -6.00 -1.29 -11.27
N ASN A 88 -6.57 -1.87 -10.22
CA ASN A 88 -5.82 -2.69 -9.26
C ASN A 88 -5.22 -3.94 -9.90
N PHE A 89 -5.91 -4.53 -10.90
CA PHE A 89 -5.40 -5.67 -11.66
C PHE A 89 -4.24 -5.29 -12.57
N VAL A 90 -4.33 -4.16 -13.29
CA VAL A 90 -3.27 -3.71 -14.23
C VAL A 90 -2.06 -3.16 -13.48
N LEU A 91 -2.26 -2.54 -12.31
CA LEU A 91 -1.21 -1.88 -11.53
C LEU A 91 -1.19 -2.40 -10.09
N PRO A 92 -0.84 -3.69 -9.89
CA PRO A 92 -0.83 -4.28 -8.56
C PRO A 92 0.31 -3.67 -7.72
N THR A 93 0.02 -3.39 -6.45
CA THR A 93 1.06 -3.08 -5.46
C THR A 93 2.00 -4.28 -5.34
N GLN A 94 3.27 -4.05 -5.62
CA GLN A 94 4.31 -5.06 -5.55
C GLN A 94 4.78 -5.20 -4.11
N TYR A 95 4.45 -6.33 -3.49
CA TYR A 95 4.98 -6.71 -2.19
C TYR A 95 6.12 -7.71 -2.42
N THR A 96 7.29 -7.39 -1.89
CA THR A 96 8.53 -8.12 -2.14
C THR A 96 9.22 -8.49 -0.83
N ARG A 97 10.35 -9.22 -0.94
CA ARG A 97 11.24 -9.57 0.18
C ARG A 97 10.53 -10.26 1.35
N CYS A 98 9.62 -11.18 1.06
CA CYS A 98 8.77 -11.79 2.07
C CYS A 98 9.56 -12.50 3.19
N ASP A 99 10.70 -13.11 2.87
CA ASP A 99 11.53 -13.76 3.88
C ASP A 99 12.09 -12.76 4.90
N LEU A 100 12.56 -11.60 4.42
CA LEU A 100 13.10 -10.52 5.26
C LEU A 100 12.04 -9.98 6.22
N TYR A 101 10.86 -9.64 5.70
CA TYR A 101 9.78 -9.08 6.52
C TYR A 101 9.19 -10.10 7.47
N SER A 102 9.06 -11.36 7.03
CA SER A 102 8.62 -12.45 7.91
C SER A 102 9.61 -12.65 9.06
N GLN A 103 10.92 -12.55 8.82
CA GLN A 103 11.90 -12.64 9.89
C GLN A 103 11.84 -11.42 10.82
N ARG A 104 11.74 -10.21 10.26
CA ARG A 104 11.77 -8.94 11.00
C ARG A 104 10.51 -8.71 11.86
N LEU A 105 9.35 -9.22 11.42
CA LEU A 105 8.05 -9.03 12.06
C LEU A 105 7.55 -10.28 12.77
N ASN A 106 8.43 -11.24 13.09
CA ASN A 106 8.10 -12.47 13.81
C ASN A 106 7.04 -13.36 13.11
N GLY A 107 7.04 -13.40 11.78
CA GLY A 107 6.27 -14.35 10.96
C GLY A 107 6.87 -15.77 10.98
N GLY A 108 6.72 -16.47 9.85
CA GLY A 108 7.18 -17.84 9.68
C GLY A 108 6.15 -18.89 10.10
N VAL A 109 6.61 -20.11 10.39
CA VAL A 109 5.73 -21.22 10.80
C VAL A 109 5.42 -21.11 12.29
N LYS A 110 4.13 -21.09 12.64
CA LYS A 110 3.65 -21.01 14.03
C LYS A 110 2.63 -22.10 14.30
N ILE A 111 2.58 -22.53 15.57
CA ILE A 111 1.58 -23.48 16.05
C ILE A 111 0.59 -22.69 16.90
N LEU A 112 -0.66 -22.60 16.45
CA LEU A 112 -1.73 -21.88 17.14
C LEU A 112 -2.89 -22.86 17.36
N ASN A 113 -3.26 -23.06 18.62
CA ASN A 113 -4.29 -24.01 19.02
C ASN A 113 -4.09 -25.43 18.43
N GLY A 114 -2.84 -25.93 18.47
CA GLY A 114 -2.47 -27.25 17.96
C GLY A 114 -2.44 -27.38 16.43
N LYS A 115 -2.70 -26.31 15.67
CA LYS A 115 -2.63 -26.30 14.20
C LYS A 115 -1.43 -25.51 13.72
N ILE A 116 -0.79 -26.00 12.66
CA ILE A 116 0.36 -25.36 12.03
C ILE A 116 -0.16 -24.34 11.01
N TYR A 117 0.34 -23.11 11.12
CA TYR A 117 0.09 -22.04 10.16
C TYR A 117 1.41 -21.48 9.65
N LYS A 118 1.46 -21.14 8.36
CA LYS A 118 2.57 -20.39 7.78
C LYS A 118 2.16 -18.93 7.63
N ILE A 119 2.90 -18.05 8.28
CA ILE A 119 2.64 -16.61 8.31
C ILE A 119 3.70 -15.94 7.45
N SER A 120 3.26 -15.41 6.31
CA SER A 120 4.13 -14.71 5.36
C SER A 120 3.84 -13.22 5.43
N LEU A 121 4.86 -12.43 5.71
CA LEU A 121 4.79 -10.98 5.61
C LEU A 121 5.65 -10.54 4.43
N CYS A 122 5.12 -9.66 3.58
CA CYS A 122 5.84 -9.07 2.47
C CYS A 122 5.67 -7.55 2.55
N GLY A 123 6.71 -6.79 2.20
CA GLY A 123 6.68 -5.33 2.29
C GLY A 123 6.86 -4.67 0.94
N THR A 124 6.46 -3.41 0.85
CA THR A 124 6.65 -2.59 -0.35
C THR A 124 8.06 -2.02 -0.48
N GLY A 125 8.89 -2.12 0.56
CA GLY A 125 10.23 -1.52 0.57
C GLY A 125 10.21 -0.03 0.89
N GLY A 126 9.21 0.41 1.67
CA GLY A 126 9.05 1.79 2.13
C GLY A 126 10.26 2.30 2.90
N ASP A 127 10.40 3.62 2.94
CA ASP A 127 11.48 4.33 3.61
C ASP A 127 11.30 4.30 5.14
N ASP A 128 12.39 3.96 5.86
CA ASP A 128 12.40 3.83 7.32
C ASP A 128 11.99 5.12 8.05
N MET A 129 11.94 6.26 7.36
CA MET A 129 11.93 7.57 8.00
C MET A 129 10.63 8.36 8.02
N GLN A 130 9.71 8.23 7.05
CA GLN A 130 8.56 9.16 6.99
C GLN A 130 7.24 8.62 6.44
N SER A 131 7.23 7.71 5.45
CA SER A 131 5.96 7.27 4.84
C SER A 131 5.42 5.94 5.37
N GLY A 132 6.23 5.22 6.15
CA GLY A 132 5.92 3.88 6.63
C GLY A 132 6.01 2.83 5.51
N ASP A 133 6.30 1.59 5.87
CA ASP A 133 6.34 0.49 4.92
C ASP A 133 5.00 -0.25 4.92
N SER A 134 4.38 -0.40 3.75
CA SER A 134 3.15 -1.17 3.63
C SER A 134 3.49 -2.65 3.69
N ILE A 135 2.93 -3.33 4.67
CA ILE A 135 3.11 -4.75 4.91
C ILE A 135 1.83 -5.49 4.54
N ARG A 136 1.98 -6.56 3.76
CA ARG A 136 0.95 -7.56 3.52
C ARG A 136 1.24 -8.79 4.39
N LEU A 137 0.36 -9.04 5.34
CA LEU A 137 0.32 -10.24 6.18
C LEU A 137 -0.59 -11.27 5.54
N GLN A 138 -0.08 -12.48 5.33
CA GLN A 138 -0.84 -13.61 4.81
C GLN A 138 -0.70 -14.81 5.74
N VAL A 139 -1.81 -15.46 6.03
CA VAL A 139 -1.87 -16.67 6.84
C VAL A 139 -2.26 -17.83 5.95
N PHE A 140 -1.41 -18.85 5.92
CA PHE A 140 -1.60 -20.07 5.16
C PHE A 140 -1.82 -21.25 6.10
N SER A 141 -2.64 -22.22 5.67
CA SER A 141 -2.73 -23.52 6.30
C SER A 141 -1.44 -24.33 6.10
N ASP A 142 -1.33 -25.45 6.80
CA ASP A 142 -0.31 -26.49 6.59
C ASP A 142 -0.24 -26.97 5.13
N ALA A 143 -1.39 -27.14 4.48
CA ALA A 143 -1.53 -27.48 3.06
C ALA A 143 -1.19 -26.33 2.09
N GLY A 144 -0.80 -25.15 2.61
CA GLY A 144 -0.46 -23.99 1.79
C GLY A 144 -1.66 -23.18 1.28
N VAL A 145 -2.87 -23.42 1.81
CA VAL A 145 -4.08 -22.68 1.39
C VAL A 145 -4.11 -21.31 2.08
N LEU A 146 -4.32 -20.23 1.32
CA LEU A 146 -4.49 -18.88 1.88
C LEU A 146 -5.80 -18.80 2.69
N LEU A 147 -5.68 -18.55 4.00
CA LEU A 147 -6.78 -18.47 4.95
C LEU A 147 -7.17 -17.02 5.29
N ALA A 148 -6.20 -16.12 5.39
CA ALA A 148 -6.43 -14.71 5.66
C ALA A 148 -5.35 -13.83 5.04
N SER A 149 -5.70 -12.60 4.67
CA SER A 149 -4.78 -11.54 4.26
C SER A 149 -5.13 -10.26 5.01
N ARG A 150 -4.12 -9.47 5.39
CA ARG A 150 -4.26 -8.14 5.98
C ARG A 150 -3.16 -7.22 5.45
N HIS A 151 -3.48 -5.95 5.37
CA HIS A 151 -2.54 -4.91 4.96
C HIS A 151 -2.49 -3.85 6.04
N PHE A 152 -1.27 -3.45 6.43
CA PHE A 152 -1.06 -2.43 7.45
C PHE A 152 0.22 -1.65 7.16
N LEU A 153 0.38 -0.50 7.80
CA LEU A 153 1.58 0.33 7.68
C LEU A 153 2.44 0.18 8.93
N VAL A 154 3.74 -0.01 8.73
CA VAL A 154 4.75 -0.08 9.78
C VAL A 154 5.63 1.17 9.74
N ASN A 155 5.80 1.83 10.88
CA ASN A 155 6.79 2.89 11.02
C ASN A 155 8.04 2.35 11.74
N TRP A 156 9.17 2.30 11.05
CA TRP A 156 10.41 1.75 11.58
C TRP A 156 11.11 2.66 12.60
N ASN A 157 10.74 3.95 12.64
CA ASN A 157 11.34 4.94 13.53
C ASN A 157 10.62 5.12 14.88
N GLU A 158 9.43 4.57 15.03
CA GLU A 158 8.73 4.62 16.31
C GLU A 158 9.25 3.53 17.25
N ASN A 159 9.41 3.86 18.53
CA ASN A 159 9.69 2.88 19.60
C ASN A 159 8.51 1.94 19.89
N SER A 160 7.52 1.92 19.00
CA SER A 160 6.33 1.11 19.11
C SER A 160 6.62 -0.33 18.66
N PRO A 161 5.92 -1.33 19.23
CA PRO A 161 6.08 -2.72 18.78
C PRO A 161 5.60 -2.83 17.33
N ASN A 162 6.48 -3.31 16.45
CA ASN A 162 6.16 -3.58 15.05
C ASN A 162 6.02 -5.09 14.78
N SER A 163 6.60 -5.94 15.63
CA SER A 163 6.55 -7.40 15.47
C SER A 163 5.17 -7.95 15.79
N LEU A 164 4.80 -9.04 15.11
CA LEU A 164 3.60 -9.78 15.45
C LEU A 164 3.70 -10.40 16.83
N GLU A 165 2.61 -10.29 17.60
CA GLU A 165 2.44 -11.00 18.86
C GLU A 165 1.44 -12.13 18.70
N TYR A 166 1.67 -13.23 19.41
CA TYR A 166 0.89 -14.45 19.31
C TYR A 166 0.17 -14.71 20.63
N GLY A 167 -1.15 -14.65 20.59
CA GLY A 167 -2.02 -15.16 21.63
C GLY A 167 -2.43 -16.61 21.40
N PRO A 168 -3.20 -17.21 22.32
CA PRO A 168 -3.68 -18.58 22.18
C PRO A 168 -4.61 -18.77 20.97
N ASP A 169 -5.36 -17.72 20.62
CA ASP A 169 -6.43 -17.72 19.61
C ASP A 169 -6.37 -16.50 18.69
N ARG A 170 -5.24 -15.78 18.66
CA ARG A 170 -5.12 -14.55 17.86
C ARG A 170 -3.68 -14.20 17.50
N ILE A 171 -3.54 -13.47 16.41
CA ILE A 171 -2.33 -12.75 16.03
C ILE A 171 -2.61 -11.27 16.22
N THR A 172 -1.77 -10.58 16.98
CA THR A 172 -1.81 -9.13 17.14
C THR A 172 -0.80 -8.50 16.19
N TYR A 173 -1.23 -7.45 15.48
CA TYR A 173 -0.40 -6.65 14.59
C TYR A 173 -0.70 -5.17 14.80
N TYR A 174 0.26 -4.32 14.46
CA TYR A 174 0.20 -2.89 14.72
C TYR A 174 0.17 -2.11 13.40
N ASP A 175 -0.86 -1.28 13.23
CA ASP A 175 -1.13 -0.53 12.00
C ASP A 175 -1.06 0.97 12.25
N ASN A 176 0.01 1.61 11.75
CA ASN A 176 0.28 3.04 11.93
C ASN A 176 -0.63 3.94 11.09
N ASN A 177 -1.43 3.39 10.17
CA ASN A 177 -2.38 4.15 9.36
C ASN A 177 -3.83 3.99 9.84
N GLY A 178 -4.06 3.13 10.81
CA GLY A 178 -5.37 2.88 11.39
C GLY A 178 -5.79 3.96 12.39
N ARG A 179 -7.10 4.07 12.62
CA ARG A 179 -7.63 4.80 13.80
C ARG A 179 -7.25 4.11 15.11
N VAL A 180 -7.06 2.78 15.05
CA VAL A 180 -6.63 1.94 16.17
C VAL A 180 -5.31 1.31 15.76
N PHE A 181 -4.29 1.58 16.58
CA PHE A 181 -2.92 1.12 16.38
C PHE A 181 -2.84 -0.41 16.50
N GLU A 182 -3.39 -0.99 17.56
CA GLU A 182 -3.37 -2.43 17.80
C GLU A 182 -4.59 -3.12 17.14
N LYS A 183 -4.33 -4.14 16.32
CA LYS A 183 -5.36 -4.92 15.65
C LYS A 183 -5.14 -6.42 15.86
N HIS A 184 -6.23 -7.18 15.81
CA HIS A 184 -6.20 -8.62 16.02
C HIS A 184 -6.75 -9.38 14.82
N LEU A 185 -6.14 -10.53 14.53
CA LEU A 185 -6.62 -11.55 13.62
C LEU A 185 -6.86 -12.82 14.42
N PHE A 186 -8.13 -13.19 14.59
CA PHE A 186 -8.51 -14.39 15.34
C PHE A 186 -8.15 -15.67 14.59
N MET A 187 -7.87 -16.71 15.36
CA MET A 187 -7.43 -18.04 14.91
C MET A 187 -8.37 -19.12 15.46
N PRO A 188 -8.88 -20.03 14.61
CA PRO A 188 -8.70 -20.08 13.16
C PRO A 188 -9.38 -18.90 12.45
N PRO A 189 -8.89 -18.48 11.25
CA PRO A 189 -9.54 -17.42 10.49
C PRO A 189 -10.97 -17.79 10.10
N THR A 190 -11.83 -16.78 10.05
CA THR A 190 -13.25 -16.98 9.72
C THR A 190 -13.46 -17.19 8.21
N ALA A 191 -14.63 -17.70 7.81
CA ALA A 191 -15.01 -17.77 6.39
C ALA A 191 -15.02 -16.39 5.72
N LEU A 192 -15.33 -15.33 6.46
CA LEU A 192 -15.26 -13.96 5.97
C LEU A 192 -13.81 -13.54 5.69
N ASP A 193 -12.87 -13.93 6.54
CA ASP A 193 -11.44 -13.66 6.34
C ASP A 193 -10.91 -14.36 5.10
N TRP A 194 -11.37 -15.60 4.87
CA TRP A 194 -11.05 -16.36 3.67
C TRP A 194 -11.57 -15.69 2.40
N MET A 195 -12.78 -15.13 2.43
CA MET A 195 -13.32 -14.37 1.30
C MET A 195 -12.56 -13.07 1.08
N ARG A 196 -12.31 -12.29 2.14
CA ARG A 196 -11.56 -11.02 2.05
C ARG A 196 -10.16 -11.22 1.47
N ALA A 197 -9.48 -12.29 1.87
CA ALA A 197 -8.16 -12.63 1.36
C ALA A 197 -8.08 -12.84 -0.16
N ARG A 198 -9.22 -13.01 -0.84
CA ARG A 198 -9.33 -13.22 -2.29
C ARG A 198 -9.91 -12.03 -3.04
N ILE A 199 -10.40 -11.02 -2.32
CA ILE A 199 -11.05 -9.85 -2.92
C ILE A 199 -10.23 -8.61 -2.55
N PRO A 200 -9.47 -8.03 -3.49
CA PRO A 200 -8.48 -6.97 -3.22
C PRO A 200 -9.05 -5.61 -2.77
N LEU A 201 -10.38 -5.49 -2.60
CA LEU A 201 -11.06 -4.23 -2.27
C LEU A 201 -11.83 -4.25 -0.94
N LEU A 202 -11.76 -5.34 -0.16
CA LEU A 202 -12.48 -5.49 1.11
C LEU A 202 -11.59 -5.45 2.36
N ASP A 203 -10.31 -5.11 2.20
CA ASP A 203 -9.33 -5.04 3.30
C ASP A 203 -9.36 -3.70 4.04
#